data_AF-A0A4Y2KRT0-F1
#
_entry.id   AF-A0A4Y2KRT0-F1
#
_cell.length_a   1.000
_cell.length_b   1.000
_cell.length_c   1.000
_cell.angle_alpha   90.00
_cell.angle_beta   90.00
_cell.angle_gamma   90.00
#
_symmetry.space_group_name_H-M   'P 1'
#
loop_
_entity.id
_entity.type
_entity.pdbx_description
1 polymer ?
#
loop_
_entity_poly.entity_id
_entity_poly.type
_entity_poly.pdbx_seq_one_letter_code
_entity_poly.pdbx_strand_id
1 'polypeptide(L)'
;MIYKKADEDTDCLIVKAIALAPTHPSVVVIGEDIEFFVILIGICTFDNVYFLKLGKRKIAEKIFSPHTVLEKTIADNILFIHAMSGCDTTSALFNYVKLKFVQTLKKNNDLLKVIEIFKNPDMTPEAVVDVGNRFLVALYGYPITTSDTPSLNNLCYKCYMKSSFNKSSNMSSLLSCPPTFPKSLLSDPALAWQ
;
A
#
# COMPACT_ATOMS: atom_id res chain seq x y z
N MET A 1 1.70 -33.09 8.92
CA MET A 1 1.24 -31.70 8.72
C MET A 1 1.51 -30.96 10.02
N ILE A 2 2.32 -29.90 10.02
CA ILE A 2 2.63 -29.11 11.21
C ILE A 2 1.77 -27.86 11.16
N TYR A 3 0.93 -27.67 12.17
CA TYR A 3 0.08 -26.49 12.29
C TYR A 3 0.70 -25.50 13.28
N LYS A 4 0.85 -24.25 12.86
CA LYS A 4 1.30 -23.15 13.73
C LYS A 4 0.29 -22.01 13.62
N LYS A 5 -0.24 -21.59 14.76
CA LYS A 5 -1.09 -20.40 14.90
C LYS A 5 -0.23 -19.26 15.46
N ALA A 6 -0.50 -18.01 15.09
CA ALA A 6 0.10 -16.87 15.77
C ALA A 6 -0.83 -16.40 16.88
N ASP A 7 -0.22 -15.99 17.97
CA ASP A 7 -0.91 -15.56 19.17
C ASP A 7 -1.10 -14.03 19.24
N GLU A 8 -0.37 -13.22 18.47
CA GLU A 8 -0.36 -11.75 18.66
C GLU A 8 -0.43 -10.87 17.40
N ASP A 9 -0.03 -11.32 16.20
CA ASP A 9 -0.16 -10.52 14.97
C ASP A 9 -0.24 -11.40 13.72
N THR A 10 -1.09 -11.02 12.77
CA THR A 10 -1.32 -11.76 11.52
C THR A 10 -0.17 -11.54 10.53
N ASP A 11 0.52 -10.40 10.58
CA ASP A 11 1.71 -10.18 9.75
C ASP A 11 2.88 -11.07 10.20
N CYS A 12 2.98 -11.34 11.50
CA CYS A 12 3.93 -12.29 12.07
C CYS A 12 3.74 -13.72 11.51
N LEU A 13 2.51 -14.12 11.14
CA LEU A 13 2.27 -15.42 10.49
C LEU A 13 2.95 -15.52 9.14
N ILE A 14 2.91 -14.45 8.35
CA ILE A 14 3.46 -14.45 7.00
C ILE A 14 4.99 -14.57 7.07
N VAL A 15 5.62 -13.80 7.96
CA VAL A 15 7.07 -13.87 8.19
C VAL A 15 7.47 -15.27 8.66
N LYS A 16 6.73 -15.86 9.60
CA LYS A 16 6.97 -17.24 10.07
C LYS A 16 6.80 -18.27 8.96
N ALA A 17 5.78 -18.12 8.11
CA ALA A 17 5.56 -19.03 6.98
C ALA A 17 6.73 -19.00 6.00
N ILE A 18 7.23 -17.81 5.65
CA ILE A 18 8.39 -17.64 4.78
C ILE A 18 9.65 -18.22 5.41
N ALA A 19 9.86 -18.01 6.72
CA ALA A 19 11.00 -18.59 7.43
C ALA A 19 10.99 -20.14 7.47
N LEU A 20 9.82 -20.77 7.35
CA LEU A 20 9.68 -22.23 7.29
C LEU A 20 9.87 -22.81 5.88
N ALA A 21 9.76 -21.98 4.83
CA ALA A 21 9.84 -22.43 3.45
C ALA A 21 11.11 -23.23 3.10
N PRO A 22 12.32 -22.87 3.56
CA PRO A 22 13.54 -23.65 3.26
C PRO A 22 13.58 -25.05 3.87
N THR A 23 12.79 -25.30 4.92
CA THR A 23 12.86 -26.53 5.74
C THR A 23 11.69 -27.47 5.50
N HIS A 24 10.70 -27.06 4.67
CA HIS A 24 9.49 -27.82 4.43
C HIS A 24 9.26 -28.01 2.93
N PRO A 25 8.72 -29.16 2.48
CA PRO A 25 8.42 -29.36 1.06
C PRO A 25 7.28 -28.45 0.56
N SER A 26 6.39 -28.01 1.44
CA SER A 26 5.32 -27.05 1.15
C SER A 26 4.92 -26.32 2.43
N VAL A 27 4.63 -25.02 2.29
CA VAL A 27 4.06 -24.18 3.34
C VAL A 27 2.76 -23.56 2.83
N VAL A 28 1.70 -23.60 3.64
CA VAL A 28 0.40 -23.04 3.28
C VAL A 28 -0.01 -22.03 4.34
N VAL A 29 -0.19 -20.79 3.93
CA VAL A 29 -0.79 -19.72 4.75
C VAL A 29 -2.30 -19.79 4.55
N ILE A 30 -3.04 -20.00 5.64
CA ILE A 30 -4.50 -20.15 5.60
C ILE A 30 -5.12 -18.85 6.15
N GLY A 31 -6.02 -18.24 5.39
CA GLY A 31 -6.71 -17.03 5.82
C GLY A 31 -7.97 -16.72 5.02
N GLU A 32 -8.90 -16.00 5.63
CA GLU A 32 -10.06 -15.45 4.90
C GLU A 32 -9.69 -14.19 4.12
N ASP A 33 -8.79 -13.39 4.68
CA ASP A 33 -8.42 -12.08 4.18
C ASP A 33 -7.49 -12.18 2.96
N ILE A 34 -7.79 -11.38 1.94
CA ILE A 34 -6.94 -11.26 0.76
C ILE A 34 -5.69 -10.43 1.04
N GLU A 35 -5.66 -9.65 2.12
CA GLU A 35 -4.50 -8.82 2.48
C GLU A 35 -3.25 -9.67 2.75
N PHE A 36 -3.41 -10.86 3.34
CA PHE A 36 -2.30 -11.80 3.50
C PHE A 36 -1.72 -12.24 2.16
N PHE A 37 -2.58 -12.38 1.15
CA PHE A 37 -2.13 -12.74 -0.19
C PHE A 37 -1.38 -11.59 -0.86
N VAL A 38 -1.83 -10.34 -0.67
CA VAL A 38 -1.15 -9.15 -1.19
C VAL A 38 0.25 -9.03 -0.58
N ILE A 39 0.38 -9.25 0.73
CA ILE A 39 1.68 -9.24 1.41
C ILE A 39 2.55 -10.37 0.86
N LEU A 40 2.04 -11.60 0.77
CA LEU A 40 2.78 -12.74 0.21
C LEU A 40 3.31 -12.48 -1.21
N ILE A 41 2.55 -11.85 -2.10
CA ILE A 41 3.04 -11.47 -3.44
C ILE A 41 4.26 -10.54 -3.33
N GLY A 42 4.27 -9.64 -2.35
CA GLY A 42 5.32 -8.64 -2.20
C GLY A 42 6.61 -9.14 -1.55
N ILE A 43 6.55 -10.19 -0.73
CA ILE A 43 7.71 -10.63 0.07
C ILE A 43 8.12 -12.09 -0.16
N CYS A 44 7.29 -12.92 -0.80
CA CYS A 44 7.59 -14.33 -0.97
C CYS A 44 8.53 -14.57 -2.15
N THR A 45 9.67 -15.20 -1.88
CA THR A 45 10.68 -15.59 -2.88
C THR A 45 10.74 -17.09 -3.12
N PHE A 46 9.88 -17.87 -2.45
CA PHE A 46 9.90 -19.33 -2.47
C PHE A 46 8.74 -19.89 -3.28
N ASP A 47 8.99 -20.90 -4.11
CA ASP A 47 7.95 -21.52 -4.96
C ASP A 47 7.06 -22.51 -4.19
N ASN A 48 7.48 -22.93 -3.00
CA ASN A 48 6.77 -23.91 -2.17
C ASN A 48 5.85 -23.27 -1.12
N VAL A 49 5.56 -21.97 -1.24
CA VAL A 49 4.65 -21.25 -0.36
C VAL A 49 3.35 -20.95 -1.09
N TYR A 50 2.22 -21.22 -0.45
CA TYR A 50 0.89 -21.04 -1.02
C TYR A 50 -0.04 -20.32 -0.04
N PHE A 51 -1.06 -19.67 -0.58
CA PHE A 51 -2.15 -19.07 0.18
C PHE A 51 -3.44 -19.85 -0.05
N LEU A 52 -4.05 -20.36 1.02
CA LEU A 52 -5.37 -20.97 1.02
C LEU A 52 -6.40 -19.93 1.49
N LYS A 53 -7.20 -19.42 0.55
CA LYS A 53 -8.35 -18.57 0.88
C LYS A 53 -9.49 -19.45 1.38
N LEU A 54 -9.84 -19.27 2.64
CA LEU A 54 -11.03 -19.90 3.20
C LEU A 54 -12.28 -19.32 2.55
N GLY A 55 -13.17 -20.21 2.11
CA GLY A 55 -14.43 -19.83 1.50
C GLY A 55 -15.40 -19.23 2.52
N LYS A 56 -16.20 -18.25 2.11
CA LYS A 56 -17.36 -17.79 2.88
C LYS A 56 -18.63 -18.42 2.31
N ARG A 57 -19.42 -19.09 3.17
CA ARG A 57 -20.71 -19.71 2.81
C ARG A 57 -20.59 -20.79 1.72
N LYS A 58 -21.17 -20.58 0.54
CA LYS A 58 -21.20 -21.53 -0.59
C LYS A 58 -19.98 -21.44 -1.52
N ILE A 59 -19.02 -20.55 -1.22
CA ILE A 59 -17.82 -20.38 -2.04
C ILE A 59 -16.82 -21.44 -1.60
N ALA A 60 -16.33 -22.24 -2.55
CA ALA A 60 -15.30 -23.25 -2.28
C ALA A 60 -13.98 -22.58 -1.89
N GLU A 61 -13.21 -23.27 -1.05
CA GLU A 61 -11.85 -22.89 -0.73
C GLU A 61 -10.98 -22.89 -2.00
N LYS A 62 -10.02 -21.96 -2.06
CA LYS A 62 -9.14 -21.84 -3.22
C LYS A 62 -7.70 -21.59 -2.80
N ILE A 63 -6.79 -22.34 -3.42
CA ILE A 63 -5.35 -22.18 -3.23
C ILE A 63 -4.79 -21.26 -4.31
N PHE A 64 -3.89 -20.38 -3.91
CA PHE A 64 -3.19 -19.43 -4.76
C PHE A 64 -1.68 -19.51 -4.52
N SER A 65 -0.91 -19.39 -5.60
CA SER A 65 0.53 -19.14 -5.51
C SER A 65 0.77 -17.63 -5.45
N PRO A 66 1.71 -17.13 -4.61
CA PRO A 66 2.11 -15.72 -4.61
C PRO A 66 2.81 -15.31 -5.91
N HIS A 67 3.38 -16.26 -6.65
CA HIS A 67 3.94 -16.07 -7.99
C HIS A 67 2.81 -16.01 -9.02
N THR A 68 2.02 -14.95 -8.93
CA THR A 68 0.86 -14.71 -9.80
C THR A 68 1.28 -14.23 -11.19
N VAL A 69 0.37 -14.29 -12.16
CA VAL A 69 0.52 -13.70 -13.51
C VAL A 69 0.36 -12.16 -13.48
N LEU A 70 0.62 -11.54 -12.34
CA LEU A 70 0.57 -10.10 -12.22
C LEU A 70 1.75 -9.49 -13.00
N GLU A 71 1.51 -8.34 -13.62
CA GLU A 71 2.58 -7.60 -14.28
C GLU A 71 3.72 -7.32 -13.29
N LYS A 72 4.95 -7.63 -13.68
CA LYS A 72 6.14 -7.56 -12.83
C LYS A 72 6.25 -6.23 -12.08
N THR A 73 6.06 -5.10 -12.77
CA THR A 73 6.12 -3.76 -12.16
C THR A 73 5.10 -3.59 -11.03
N ILE A 74 3.91 -4.19 -11.14
CA ILE A 74 2.90 -4.12 -10.08
C ILE A 74 3.28 -5.05 -8.94
N ALA A 75 3.71 -6.29 -9.24
CA ALA A 75 4.13 -7.26 -8.24
C ALA A 75 5.29 -6.72 -7.40
N ASP A 76 6.33 -6.19 -8.05
CA ASP A 76 7.52 -5.63 -7.41
C ASP A 76 7.19 -4.42 -6.51
N ASN A 77 6.08 -3.73 -6.76
CA ASN A 77 5.67 -2.52 -6.03
C ASN A 77 4.35 -2.70 -5.27
N ILE A 78 3.90 -3.95 -5.09
CA ILE A 78 2.56 -4.23 -4.54
C ILE A 78 2.41 -3.73 -3.11
N LEU A 79 3.45 -3.86 -2.28
CA LEU A 79 3.46 -3.37 -0.89
C LEU A 79 3.33 -1.85 -0.82
N PHE A 80 4.05 -1.14 -1.70
CA PHE A 80 3.95 0.32 -1.78
C PHE A 80 2.54 0.75 -2.22
N ILE A 81 1.97 0.10 -3.24
CA ILE A 81 0.60 0.37 -3.69
C ILE A 81 -0.39 0.08 -2.56
N HIS A 82 -0.20 -1.03 -1.82
CA HIS A 82 -1.04 -1.41 -0.69
C HIS A 82 -1.00 -0.36 0.41
N ALA A 83 0.19 0.06 0.83
CA ALA A 83 0.39 1.12 1.83
C ALA A 83 -0.25 2.46 1.41
N MET A 84 -0.08 2.88 0.15
CA MET A 84 -0.63 4.15 -0.33
C MET A 84 -2.13 4.12 -0.56
N SER A 85 -2.68 2.98 -1.01
CA SER A 85 -4.10 2.85 -1.37
C SER A 85 -5.00 2.41 -0.22
N GLY A 86 -4.40 1.98 0.89
CA GLY A 86 -5.06 1.52 2.09
C GLY A 86 -5.33 0.02 2.12
N CYS A 87 -5.08 -0.57 3.28
CA CYS A 87 -5.60 -1.85 3.77
C CYS A 87 -6.89 -1.68 4.61
N ASP A 88 -7.50 -2.77 5.06
CA ASP A 88 -8.78 -2.82 5.77
C ASP A 88 -8.79 -1.98 7.07
N THR A 89 -7.63 -1.79 7.71
CA THR A 89 -7.48 -0.96 8.92
C THR A 89 -7.12 0.51 8.64
N THR A 90 -6.79 0.86 7.39
CA THR A 90 -6.37 2.21 7.02
C THR A 90 -7.43 2.92 6.16
N SER A 91 -7.60 4.22 6.36
CA SER A 91 -8.56 5.01 5.60
C SER A 91 -8.11 5.17 4.15
N ALA A 92 -8.94 4.72 3.20
CA ALA A 92 -8.70 4.94 1.77
C ALA A 92 -8.98 6.41 1.38
N LEU A 93 -8.26 6.89 0.35
CA LEU A 93 -8.50 8.21 -0.24
C LEU A 93 -9.91 8.28 -0.84
N PHE A 94 -10.70 9.26 -0.38
CA PHE A 94 -12.05 9.49 -0.88
C PHE A 94 -12.05 9.73 -2.39
N ASN A 95 -12.94 9.07 -3.13
CA ASN A 95 -13.02 9.07 -4.61
C ASN A 95 -11.81 8.49 -5.37
N TYR A 96 -10.89 7.80 -4.68
CA TYR A 96 -9.81 7.05 -5.32
C TYR A 96 -9.98 5.55 -5.10
N VAL A 97 -10.00 4.80 -6.20
CA VAL A 97 -10.01 3.35 -6.19
C VAL A 97 -8.58 2.82 -6.32
N LYS A 98 -8.27 1.62 -5.78
CA LYS A 98 -6.94 0.99 -5.84
C LYS A 98 -6.35 0.97 -7.25
N LEU A 99 -7.19 0.83 -8.28
CA LEU A 99 -6.79 0.87 -9.68
C LEU A 99 -6.17 2.21 -10.13
N LYS A 100 -6.58 3.34 -9.55
CA LYS A 100 -5.95 4.65 -9.84
C LYS A 100 -4.49 4.68 -9.36
N PHE A 101 -4.17 4.05 -8.22
CA PHE A 101 -2.79 3.98 -7.71
C PHE A 101 -1.90 3.18 -8.67
N VAL A 102 -2.38 2.03 -9.14
CA VAL A 102 -1.70 1.22 -10.15
C VAL A 102 -1.49 2.02 -11.45
N GLN A 103 -2.51 2.74 -11.91
CA GLN A 103 -2.40 3.58 -13.10
C GLN A 103 -1.41 4.74 -12.94
N THR A 104 -1.39 5.39 -11.78
CA THR A 104 -0.44 6.47 -11.46
C THR A 104 0.99 5.98 -11.52
N LEU A 105 1.26 4.79 -10.97
CA LEU A 105 2.57 4.17 -11.05
C LEU A 105 2.98 3.89 -12.50
N LYS A 106 2.08 3.29 -13.29
CA LYS A 106 2.32 2.93 -14.70
C LYS A 106 2.58 4.14 -15.61
N LYS A 107 1.97 5.28 -15.31
CA LYS A 107 2.10 6.49 -16.14
C LYS A 107 3.39 7.26 -15.89
N ASN A 108 4.04 7.06 -14.74
CA ASN A 108 5.16 7.88 -14.29
C ASN A 108 6.36 7.00 -13.94
N ASN A 109 7.21 6.70 -14.92
CA ASN A 109 8.43 5.89 -14.69
C ASN A 109 9.37 6.50 -13.65
N ASP A 110 9.38 7.83 -13.49
CA ASP A 110 10.18 8.49 -12.47
C ASP A 110 9.71 8.13 -11.04
N LEU A 111 8.44 7.76 -10.85
CA LEU A 111 7.95 7.27 -9.54
C LEU A 111 8.61 5.94 -9.17
N LEU A 112 8.96 5.08 -10.13
CA LEU A 112 9.60 3.80 -9.81
C LEU A 112 10.94 4.01 -9.10
N LYS A 113 11.74 4.97 -9.57
CA LYS A 113 13.01 5.36 -8.93
C LYS A 113 12.80 5.96 -7.55
N VAL A 114 11.74 6.76 -7.39
CA VAL A 114 11.39 7.35 -6.09
C VAL A 114 10.93 6.25 -5.11
N ILE A 115 10.18 5.25 -5.57
CA ILE A 115 9.67 4.15 -4.75
C ILE A 115 10.78 3.18 -4.31
N GLU A 116 11.90 3.11 -5.03
CA GLU A 116 13.07 2.34 -4.56
C GLU A 116 13.58 2.82 -3.20
N ILE A 117 13.45 4.12 -2.90
CA ILE A 117 13.77 4.68 -1.58
C ILE A 117 12.88 4.06 -0.50
N PHE A 118 11.58 3.90 -0.76
CA PHE A 118 10.65 3.28 0.19
C PHE A 118 11.01 1.82 0.52
N LYS A 119 11.61 1.09 -0.43
CA LYS A 119 11.99 -0.32 -0.25
C LYS A 119 13.28 -0.51 0.53
N ASN A 120 14.06 0.54 0.73
CA ASN A 120 15.33 0.45 1.44
C ASN A 120 15.09 0.51 2.96
N PRO A 121 15.44 -0.55 3.72
CA PRO A 121 15.22 -0.58 5.17
C PRO A 121 16.06 0.45 5.95
N ASP A 122 17.13 0.98 5.35
CA ASP A 122 18.03 1.95 5.98
C ASP A 122 17.59 3.41 5.78
N MET A 123 16.45 3.64 5.12
CA MET A 123 15.96 4.98 4.85
C MET A 123 15.32 5.66 6.05
N THR A 124 15.45 6.99 6.11
CA THR A 124 14.86 7.77 7.20
C THR A 124 13.35 7.93 7.02
N PRO A 125 12.59 8.10 8.11
CA PRO A 125 11.15 8.37 8.04
C PRO A 125 10.81 9.58 7.15
N GLU A 126 11.65 10.62 7.16
CA GLU A 126 11.47 11.82 6.34
C GLU A 126 11.57 11.51 4.85
N ALA A 127 12.52 10.65 4.46
CA ALA A 127 12.66 10.20 3.07
C ALA A 127 11.43 9.39 2.62
N VAL A 128 10.92 8.52 3.49
CA VAL A 128 9.68 7.74 3.23
C VAL A 128 8.47 8.67 3.06
N VAL A 129 8.35 9.69 3.92
CA VAL A 129 7.29 10.71 3.80
C VAL A 129 7.44 11.51 2.50
N ASP A 130 8.65 11.88 2.09
CA ASP A 130 8.88 12.56 0.81
C ASP A 130 8.46 11.71 -0.39
N VAL A 131 8.76 10.41 -0.38
CA VAL A 131 8.30 9.46 -1.39
C VAL A 131 6.77 9.41 -1.47
N GLY A 132 6.10 9.27 -0.31
CA GLY A 132 4.65 9.27 -0.22
C GLY A 132 4.04 10.57 -0.75
N ASN A 133 4.61 11.72 -0.38
CA ASN A 133 4.18 13.03 -0.85
C ASN A 133 4.30 13.16 -2.38
N ARG A 134 5.44 12.78 -2.96
CA ARG A 134 5.65 12.82 -4.42
C ARG A 134 4.67 11.91 -5.14
N PHE A 135 4.40 10.73 -4.60
CA PHE A 135 3.39 9.85 -5.16
C PHE A 135 1.99 10.47 -5.11
N LEU A 136 1.61 11.12 -4.01
CA LEU A 136 0.34 11.85 -3.92
C LEU A 136 0.28 13.00 -4.94
N VAL A 137 1.35 13.78 -5.11
CA VAL A 137 1.41 14.82 -6.15
C VAL A 137 1.10 14.25 -7.55
N ALA A 138 1.73 13.12 -7.90
CA ALA A 138 1.47 12.42 -9.15
C ALA A 138 0.04 11.87 -9.25
N LEU A 139 -0.49 11.32 -8.15
CA LEU A 139 -1.86 10.79 -8.07
C LEU A 139 -2.91 11.87 -8.34
N TYR A 140 -2.63 13.10 -7.93
CA TYR A 140 -3.46 14.28 -8.19
C TYR A 140 -3.22 14.92 -9.56
N GLY A 141 -2.39 14.30 -10.40
CA GLY A 141 -2.18 14.69 -11.80
C GLY A 141 -1.09 15.73 -12.03
N TYR A 142 -0.19 15.95 -11.08
CA TYR A 142 0.90 16.91 -11.20
C TYR A 142 2.24 16.21 -11.47
N PRO A 143 3.16 16.82 -12.24
CA PRO A 143 4.50 16.30 -12.43
C PRO A 143 5.29 16.31 -11.11
N ILE A 144 6.25 15.40 -10.96
CA ILE A 144 7.08 15.26 -9.74
C ILE A 144 8.52 15.77 -9.89
N THR A 145 8.96 16.03 -11.13
CA THR A 145 10.36 16.34 -11.48
C THR A 145 10.55 17.75 -12.05
N THR A 146 9.48 18.54 -12.20
CA THR A 146 9.56 19.91 -12.74
C THR A 146 9.76 20.94 -11.63
N SER A 147 10.42 22.07 -11.92
CA SER A 147 10.52 23.21 -10.97
C SER A 147 9.15 23.69 -10.46
N ASP A 148 8.11 23.48 -11.26
CA ASP A 148 6.74 23.90 -10.97
C ASP A 148 5.93 22.86 -10.19
N THR A 149 6.60 21.80 -9.69
CA THR A 149 5.95 20.75 -8.88
C THR A 149 5.39 21.39 -7.61
N PRO A 150 4.06 21.40 -7.40
CA PRO A 150 3.49 21.98 -6.20
C PRO A 150 3.80 21.09 -4.99
N SER A 151 4.11 21.70 -3.86
CA SER A 151 4.15 20.96 -2.59
C SER A 151 2.77 20.38 -2.28
N LEU A 152 2.72 19.29 -1.51
CA LEU A 152 1.45 18.71 -1.09
C LEU A 152 0.58 19.73 -0.34
N ASN A 153 1.19 20.59 0.47
CA ASN A 153 0.48 21.70 1.13
C ASN A 153 -0.11 22.70 0.13
N ASN A 154 0.59 23.02 -0.96
CA ASN A 154 0.07 23.87 -2.01
C ASN A 154 -1.13 23.22 -2.72
N LEU A 155 -1.09 21.90 -2.93
CA LEU A 155 -2.21 21.14 -3.46
C LEU A 155 -3.42 21.16 -2.53
N CYS A 156 -3.22 20.90 -1.24
CA CYS A 156 -4.29 20.97 -0.24
C CYS A 156 -4.91 22.36 -0.18
N TYR A 157 -4.08 23.42 -0.22
CA TYR A 157 -4.57 24.80 -0.24
C TYR A 157 -5.39 25.09 -1.52
N LYS A 158 -4.91 24.67 -2.70
CA LYS A 158 -5.66 24.83 -3.96
C LYS A 158 -6.99 24.08 -3.92
N CYS A 159 -7.01 22.86 -3.40
CA CYS A 159 -8.23 22.06 -3.24
C CYS A 159 -9.21 22.71 -2.25
N TYR A 160 -8.71 23.24 -1.12
CA TYR A 160 -9.51 23.99 -0.15
C TYR A 160 -10.15 25.21 -0.79
N MET A 161 -9.37 26.07 -1.44
CA MET A 161 -9.86 27.26 -2.12
C MET A 161 -10.93 26.91 -3.16
N LYS A 162 -10.67 25.90 -4.01
CA LYS A 162 -11.66 25.45 -5.02
C LYS A 162 -12.97 24.97 -4.38
N SER A 163 -12.89 24.33 -3.22
CA SER A 163 -14.06 23.80 -2.51
C SER A 163 -14.87 24.91 -1.83
N SER A 164 -14.19 25.86 -1.16
CA SER A 164 -14.82 26.95 -0.43
C SER A 164 -15.55 27.97 -1.30
N PHE A 165 -15.06 28.22 -2.52
CA PHE A 165 -15.64 29.22 -3.43
C PHE A 165 -16.64 28.65 -4.46
N ASN A 166 -16.93 27.35 -4.41
CA ASN A 166 -17.96 26.75 -5.26
C ASN A 166 -19.37 27.08 -4.73
N LYS A 167 -20.20 27.72 -5.56
CA LYS A 167 -21.58 28.16 -5.21
C LYS A 167 -22.53 27.02 -4.79
N SER A 168 -22.19 25.76 -5.06
CA SER A 168 -22.93 24.56 -4.65
C SER A 168 -22.10 23.73 -3.66
N SER A 169 -21.50 24.37 -2.65
CA SER A 169 -20.52 23.77 -1.73
C SER A 169 -21.07 22.53 -1.01
N ASN A 170 -20.93 21.37 -1.65
CA ASN A 170 -21.08 20.08 -0.98
C ASN A 170 -19.81 19.86 -0.15
N MET A 171 -19.99 19.61 1.14
CA MET A 171 -18.92 19.40 2.12
C MET A 171 -17.97 18.25 1.72
N SER A 172 -18.44 17.34 0.84
CA SER A 172 -17.66 16.24 0.25
C SER A 172 -16.54 16.67 -0.70
N SER A 173 -16.52 17.93 -1.16
CA SER A 173 -15.42 18.46 -1.99
C SER A 173 -14.10 18.57 -1.23
N LEU A 174 -14.16 18.88 0.08
CA LEU A 174 -12.99 18.91 0.96
C LEU A 174 -12.40 17.52 1.23
N LEU A 175 -13.23 16.47 1.20
CA LEU A 175 -12.76 15.09 1.34
C LEU A 175 -11.90 14.64 0.15
N SER A 176 -11.98 15.35 -0.99
CA SER A 176 -11.16 15.06 -2.16
C SER A 176 -9.75 15.68 -2.07
N CYS A 177 -9.46 16.49 -1.06
CA CYS A 177 -8.11 17.04 -0.81
C CYS A 177 -7.11 15.91 -0.53
N PRO A 178 -5.83 16.04 -0.93
CA PRO A 178 -4.81 15.10 -0.52
C PRO A 178 -4.71 15.05 1.01
N PRO A 179 -4.51 13.87 1.62
CA PRO A 179 -4.20 13.79 3.04
C PRO A 179 -2.84 14.42 3.28
N THR A 180 -2.69 15.10 4.39
CA THR A 180 -1.38 15.56 4.86
C THR A 180 -0.90 14.62 5.95
N PHE A 181 0.36 14.21 5.90
CA PHE A 181 0.99 13.56 7.04
C PHE A 181 1.24 14.64 8.11
N PRO A 182 0.61 14.58 9.29
CA PRO A 182 0.90 15.54 10.35
C PRO A 182 2.37 15.41 10.77
N LYS A 183 3.05 16.55 10.86
CA LYS A 183 4.47 16.61 11.30
C LYS A 183 4.69 15.99 12.68
N SER A 184 3.65 15.85 13.51
CA SER A 184 3.72 15.22 14.83
C SER A 184 3.94 13.70 14.80
N LEU A 185 3.70 13.03 13.66
CA LEU A 185 4.04 11.61 13.50
C LEU A 185 5.56 11.36 13.48
N LEU A 186 6.36 12.39 13.20
CA LEU A 186 7.83 12.31 13.22
C LEU A 186 8.40 12.41 14.65
N SER A 187 7.60 12.87 15.62
CA SER A 187 8.04 13.07 17.01
C SER A 187 7.60 11.97 17.98
N ASP A 188 6.73 11.06 17.56
CA ASP A 188 6.22 9.99 18.43
C ASP A 188 6.12 8.65 17.67
N PRO A 189 7.07 7.72 17.87
CA PRO A 189 7.09 6.42 17.19
C PRO A 189 5.83 5.57 17.48
N ALA A 190 5.11 5.86 18.57
CA ALA A 190 3.93 5.11 18.97
C ALA A 190 2.68 5.44 18.15
N LEU A 191 2.65 6.61 17.47
CA LEU A 191 1.51 7.05 16.66
C LEU A 191 1.65 6.68 15.17
N ALA A 192 2.80 6.15 14.75
CA ALA A 192 3.05 5.76 13.37
C ALA A 192 2.42 4.41 12.97
N TRP A 193 1.89 3.65 13.95
CA TRP A 193 1.39 2.28 13.78
C TRP A 193 0.06 2.00 14.49
N GLN A 194 -0.79 3.02 14.69
CA GLN A 194 -2.19 2.85 15.12
C GLN A 194 -3.12 3.21 13.96
#